data_AF-A0A3B9X1Y5-F1
#
_entry.id   AF-A0A3B9X1Y5-F1
#
_cell.length_a   1.000
_cell.length_b   1.000
_cell.length_c   1.000
_cell.angle_alpha   90.00
_cell.angle_beta   90.00
_cell.angle_gamma   90.00
#
_symmetry.space_group_name_H-M   'P 1'
#
loop_
_entity.id
_entity.type
_entity.pdbx_description
1 polymer ?
#
loop_
_entity_poly.entity_id
_entity_poly.type
_entity_poly.pdbx_seq_one_letter_code
_entity_poly.pdbx_strand_id
1 'polypeptide(L)'
;MALKKTQKSLKNWTKQDWTTKSGKPSTQGPKATGERYLPKKKIAAMSDAEYAKTTAKKRKDTKAGKQFSSQPKKVASGGAMKKTKKKKS
;
A
#
# COMPACT_ATOMS: atom_id res chain seq x y z
N MET A 1 -6.04 28.31 -18.95
CA MET A 1 -4.64 28.04 -18.56
C MET A 1 -4.37 26.54 -18.55
N ALA A 2 -3.24 26.09 -19.08
CA ALA A 2 -2.83 24.68 -18.98
C ALA A 2 -2.25 24.38 -17.58
N LEU A 3 -2.63 23.24 -16.99
CA LEU A 3 -2.14 22.83 -15.67
C LEU A 3 -0.63 22.55 -15.69
N LYS A 4 0.09 23.06 -14.68
CA LYS A 4 1.52 22.74 -14.47
C LYS A 4 1.70 21.25 -14.14
N LYS A 5 2.88 20.68 -14.41
CA LYS A 5 3.16 19.25 -14.21
C LYS A 5 2.87 18.76 -12.79
N THR A 6 3.20 19.57 -11.78
CA THR A 6 2.92 19.31 -10.35
C THR A 6 1.41 19.30 -10.04
N GLN A 7 0.65 20.18 -10.68
CA GLN A 7 -0.82 20.22 -10.54
C GLN A 7 -1.48 19.01 -11.20
N LYS A 8 -0.93 18.53 -12.33
CA LYS A 8 -1.37 17.27 -12.97
C LYS A 8 -1.12 16.06 -12.07
N SER A 9 0.05 15.95 -11.45
CA SER A 9 0.34 14.84 -10.52
C SER A 9 -0.53 14.88 -9.26
N LEU A 10 -0.77 16.07 -8.71
CA LEU A 10 -1.67 16.23 -7.56
C LEU A 10 -3.11 15.84 -7.93
N LYS A 11 -3.61 16.30 -9.08
CA LYS A 11 -4.96 15.94 -9.57
C LYS A 11 -5.11 14.43 -9.78
N ASN A 12 -4.07 13.75 -10.28
CA ASN A 12 -4.07 12.29 -10.40
C ASN A 12 -4.02 11.59 -9.04
N TRP A 13 -3.36 12.18 -8.05
CA TRP A 13 -3.28 11.65 -6.69
C TRP A 13 -4.60 11.81 -5.92
N THR A 14 -5.27 12.96 -6.05
CA THR A 14 -6.56 13.24 -5.40
C THR A 14 -7.73 12.51 -6.05
N LYS A 15 -7.66 12.20 -7.35
CA LYS A 15 -8.69 11.43 -8.07
C LYS A 15 -8.63 9.92 -7.79
N GLN A 16 -7.62 9.44 -7.08
CA GLN A 16 -7.55 8.02 -6.71
C GLN A 16 -8.49 7.74 -5.55
N ASP A 17 -9.20 6.61 -5.62
CA ASP A 17 -9.97 6.12 -4.49
C ASP A 17 -9.02 5.51 -3.46
N TRP A 18 -8.87 6.13 -2.31
CA TRP A 18 -8.03 5.61 -1.23
C TRP A 18 -8.87 4.78 -0.26
N THR A 19 -8.45 3.56 0.01
CA THR A 19 -9.18 2.67 0.93
C THR A 19 -8.27 1.58 1.51
N THR A 20 -8.81 0.73 2.38
CA THR A 20 -8.21 -0.53 2.81
C THR A 20 -8.85 -1.69 2.06
N LYS A 21 -8.20 -2.85 2.00
CA LYS A 21 -8.76 -3.99 1.27
C LYS A 21 -10.06 -4.49 1.92
N SER A 22 -10.15 -4.42 3.25
CA SER A 22 -11.34 -4.84 4.00
C SER A 22 -12.43 -3.77 4.11
N GLY A 23 -12.19 -2.53 3.68
CA GLY A 23 -13.07 -1.39 3.92
C GLY A 23 -13.12 -0.93 5.38
N LYS A 24 -12.37 -1.56 6.28
CA LYS A 24 -12.28 -1.21 7.71
C LYS A 24 -11.26 -0.09 7.94
N PRO A 25 -11.39 0.69 9.03
CA PRO A 25 -10.41 1.72 9.34
C PRO A 25 -9.02 1.13 9.54
N SER A 26 -8.01 1.87 9.10
CA SER A 26 -6.62 1.44 9.10
C SER A 26 -5.98 1.52 10.48
N THR A 27 -6.14 2.66 11.16
CA THR A 27 -5.49 2.97 12.45
C THR A 27 -6.43 3.59 13.47
N GLN A 28 -7.60 4.09 13.05
CA GLN A 28 -8.51 4.84 13.91
C GLN A 28 -9.63 3.95 14.45
N GLY A 29 -9.81 3.98 15.76
CA GLY A 29 -10.92 3.33 16.47
C GLY A 29 -10.70 1.84 16.81
N PRO A 30 -11.62 1.25 17.57
CA PRO A 30 -11.50 -0.13 18.09
C PRO A 30 -11.56 -1.20 16.99
N LYS A 31 -12.08 -0.85 15.81
CA LYS A 31 -12.16 -1.74 14.64
C LYS A 31 -10.96 -1.59 13.69
N ALA A 32 -9.93 -0.84 14.09
CA ALA A 32 -8.74 -0.61 13.27
C ALA A 32 -8.00 -1.92 13.00
N THR A 33 -7.84 -2.27 11.73
CA THR A 33 -7.21 -3.54 11.34
C THR A 33 -5.69 -3.44 11.25
N GLY A 34 -5.11 -2.25 11.29
CA GLY A 34 -3.70 -2.03 10.98
C GLY A 34 -3.36 -2.24 9.50
N GLU A 35 -4.37 -2.39 8.64
CA GLU A 35 -4.20 -2.57 7.19
C GLU A 35 -3.54 -1.35 6.54
N ARG A 36 -2.92 -1.55 5.39
CA ARG A 36 -2.27 -0.44 4.67
C ARG A 36 -3.31 0.34 3.86
N TYR A 37 -3.31 1.66 4.03
CA TYR A 37 -4.16 2.59 3.27
C TYR A 37 -3.50 2.85 1.91
N LEU A 38 -4.17 2.43 0.84
CA LEU A 38 -3.62 2.43 -0.52
C LEU A 38 -4.70 2.81 -1.54
N PRO A 39 -4.31 3.29 -2.73
CA PRO A 39 -5.25 3.46 -3.83
C PRO A 39 -5.90 2.13 -4.20
N LYS A 40 -7.22 2.11 -4.40
CA LYS A 40 -8.02 0.93 -4.75
C LYS A 40 -7.45 0.21 -5.98
N LYS A 41 -7.02 0.96 -6.99
CA LYS A 41 -6.32 0.42 -8.19
C LYS A 41 -5.03 -0.32 -7.83
N LYS A 42 -4.27 0.18 -6.86
CA LYS A 42 -3.05 -0.47 -6.38
C LYS A 42 -3.34 -1.72 -5.56
N ILE A 43 -4.40 -1.71 -4.77
CA ILE A 43 -4.87 -2.91 -4.05
C ILE A 43 -5.27 -3.99 -5.05
N ALA A 44 -6.04 -3.64 -6.09
CA ALA A 44 -6.45 -4.58 -7.14
C ALA A 44 -5.29 -5.13 -7.98
N ALA A 45 -4.23 -4.34 -8.19
CA ALA A 45 -3.03 -4.77 -8.91
C ALA A 45 -2.09 -5.67 -8.07
N MET A 46 -2.28 -5.74 -6.75
CA MET A 46 -1.50 -6.58 -5.86
C MET A 46 -2.22 -7.90 -5.63
N SER A 47 -1.45 -8.98 -5.51
CA SER A 47 -1.98 -10.25 -5.02
C SER A 47 -2.28 -10.18 -3.52
N ASP A 48 -3.22 -11.00 -3.09
CA ASP A 48 -3.65 -11.12 -1.69
C ASP A 48 -2.49 -11.40 -0.74
N ALA A 49 -1.55 -12.25 -1.17
CA ALA A 49 -0.36 -12.59 -0.41
C ALA A 49 0.58 -11.39 -0.22
N GLU A 50 0.67 -10.48 -1.19
CA GLU A 50 1.51 -9.29 -1.09
C GLU A 50 0.87 -8.25 -0.19
N TYR A 51 -0.44 -8.04 -0.34
CA TYR A 51 -1.19 -7.15 0.53
C TYR A 51 -1.08 -7.59 2.00
N ALA A 52 -1.24 -8.89 2.26
CA ALA A 52 -1.06 -9.48 3.58
C ALA A 52 0.35 -9.24 4.14
N LYS A 53 1.41 -9.46 3.35
CA LYS A 53 2.79 -9.21 3.76
C LYS A 53 3.06 -7.74 4.11
N THR A 54 2.57 -6.81 3.28
CA THR A 54 2.76 -5.37 3.54
C THR A 54 1.99 -4.90 4.78
N THR A 55 0.82 -5.47 5.03
CA THR A 55 0.02 -5.22 6.23
C THR A 55 0.69 -5.81 7.47
N ALA A 56 1.17 -7.06 7.40
CA ALA A 56 1.90 -7.68 8.50
C ALA A 56 3.15 -6.88 8.87
N LYS A 57 3.92 -6.41 7.87
CA LYS A 57 5.05 -5.51 8.11
C LYS A 57 4.61 -4.20 8.77
N LYS A 58 3.50 -3.59 8.32
CA LYS A 58 2.97 -2.38 8.95
C LYS A 58 2.64 -2.62 10.41
N ARG A 59 1.89 -3.68 10.72
CA ARG A 59 1.54 -4.05 12.11
C ARG A 59 2.77 -4.26 12.97
N LYS A 60 3.79 -4.95 12.44
CA LYS A 60 5.07 -5.17 13.15
C LYS A 60 5.80 -3.85 13.43
N ASP A 61 5.90 -2.97 12.44
CA ASP A 61 6.56 -1.67 12.59
C ASP A 61 5.80 -0.75 13.56
N THR A 62 4.46 -0.73 13.49
CA THR A 62 3.60 0.01 14.43
C THR A 62 3.74 -0.53 15.86
N LYS A 63 3.77 -1.86 16.04
CA LYS A 63 4.01 -2.49 17.35
C LYS A 63 5.40 -2.14 17.90
N ALA A 64 6.38 -1.95 17.02
CA ALA A 64 7.73 -1.51 17.38
C ALA A 64 7.84 0.02 17.59
N GLY A 65 6.72 0.76 17.63
CA GLY A 65 6.72 2.21 17.88
C GLY A 65 7.20 3.05 16.71
N LYS A 66 7.40 2.47 15.51
CA LYS A 66 7.83 3.24 14.33
C LYS A 66 6.66 4.04 13.78
N GLN A 67 6.83 5.36 13.66
CA GLN A 67 5.86 6.25 13.00
C GLN A 67 5.71 5.93 11.51
N PHE A 68 6.78 5.45 10.86
CA PHE A 68 6.78 5.12 9.44
C PHE A 68 7.19 3.65 9.18
N SER A 69 6.40 2.96 8.37
CA SER A 69 6.68 1.59 7.90
C SER A 69 7.08 1.61 6.43
N SER A 70 8.37 1.40 6.14
CA SER A 70 8.88 1.31 4.78
C SER A 70 8.14 0.22 3.99
N GLN A 71 7.61 0.58 2.82
CA GLN A 71 7.07 -0.44 1.92
C GLN A 71 8.20 -1.37 1.45
N PRO A 72 7.93 -2.67 1.28
CA PRO A 72 8.85 -3.55 0.56
C PRO A 72 9.17 -2.96 -0.81
N LYS A 73 10.47 -2.83 -1.15
CA LYS A 73 10.95 -2.15 -2.36
C LYS A 73 10.22 -2.59 -3.63
N LYS A 74 9.90 -3.90 -3.75
CA LYS A 74 9.15 -4.45 -4.90
C LYS A 74 7.76 -3.82 -5.09
N VAL A 75 7.05 -3.48 -4.01
CA VAL A 75 5.71 -2.87 -4.07
C VAL A 75 5.80 -1.35 -4.33
N ALA A 76 6.84 -0.72 -3.79
CA ALA A 76 7.11 0.71 -3.93
C ALA A 76 7.43 1.12 -5.39
N SER A 77 8.14 0.27 -6.14
CA SER A 77 8.49 0.53 -7.56
C SER A 77 7.34 0.35 -8.55
N GLY A 78 6.08 0.34 -8.09
CA GLY A 78 4.93 0.15 -8.98
C GLY A 78 4.67 -1.30 -9.39
N GLY A 79 5.65 -2.20 -9.30
CA GLY A 79 5.51 -3.61 -9.64
C GLY A 79 4.74 -4.43 -8.60
N ALA A 80 3.92 -5.38 -9.05
CA ALA A 80 3.61 -6.54 -8.23
C ALA A 80 4.93 -7.29 -7.94
N MET A 81 5.10 -7.78 -6.71
CA MET A 81 6.20 -8.66 -6.32
C MET A 81 6.06 -9.99 -7.06
N LYS A 82 6.56 -10.03 -8.30
CA LYS A 82 6.74 -11.27 -9.06
C LYS A 82 7.41 -12.29 -8.15
N LYS A 83 6.75 -13.43 -7.95
CA LYS A 83 7.30 -14.61 -7.29
C LYS A 83 8.60 -14.95 -8.02
N THR A 84 9.74 -14.60 -7.45
CA THR A 84 11.00 -15.19 -7.86
C THR A 84 10.92 -16.65 -7.45
N LYS A 85 10.49 -17.53 -8.37
CA LYS A 85 10.77 -18.96 -8.27
C LYS A 85 12.29 -19.05 -8.17
N LYS A 86 12.81 -19.27 -6.96
CA LYS A 86 14.18 -19.71 -6.73
C LYS A 86 14.26 -21.09 -7.39
N LYS A 87 14.68 -21.13 -8.66
CA LYS A 87 15.04 -22.35 -9.36
C LYS A 87 16.21 -22.91 -8.56
N LYS A 88 15.96 -23.96 -7.76
CA LYS A 88 17.03 -24.77 -7.20
C LYS A 88 17.66 -25.48 -8.41
N SER A 89 18.91 -25.13 -8.72
CA SER A 89 19.86 -26.01 -9.39
C SER A 89 20.86 -26.41 -8.33
#